data_AF-A0A954BM70-F1
#
_entry.id   AF-A0A954BM70-F1
#
_cell.length_a   1.000
_cell.length_b   1.000
_cell.length_c   1.000
_cell.angle_alpha   90.00
_cell.angle_beta   90.00
_cell.angle_gamma   90.00
#
_symmetry.space_group_name_H-M   'P 1'
#
loop_
_entity.id
_entity.type
_entity.pdbx_description
1 polymer ?
#
loop_
_entity_poly.entity_id
_entity_poly.type
_entity_poly.pdbx_seq_one_letter_code
_entity_poly.pdbx_strand_id
1 'polypeptide(L)'
;INMDVMGGVDYKKGCFVGQEVASRMKRRGKIRKRTLPVLGGGLATGAPLLAGTEVGTLTSVDAGNGRGLALVRTDRLQKALDQSLPVTCEGEPVRIDLPDWAEAEMMALAAEGTDE
;
A
#
# COMPACT_ATOMS: atom_id res chain seq x y z
N ILE A 1 -0.92 -4.32 6.84
CA ILE A 1 -2.30 -4.08 7.35
C ILE A 1 -2.33 -2.72 8.03
N ASN A 2 -3.35 -1.90 7.75
CA ASN A 2 -3.33 -0.44 7.97
C ASN A 2 -3.96 -0.02 9.31
N MET A 3 -3.55 -0.64 10.41
CA MET A 3 -4.19 -0.44 11.73
C MET A 3 -4.10 1.01 12.25
N ASP A 4 -3.06 1.74 11.87
CA ASP A 4 -2.81 3.13 12.26
C ASP A 4 -3.81 4.13 11.66
N VAL A 5 -4.32 3.87 10.46
CA VAL A 5 -5.33 4.71 9.78
C VAL A 5 -6.75 4.18 9.96
N MET A 6 -6.92 2.90 10.30
CA MET A 6 -8.22 2.28 10.59
C MET A 6 -8.66 2.41 12.05
N GLY A 7 -7.92 3.14 12.89
CA GLY A 7 -8.23 3.26 14.32
C GLY A 7 -7.99 1.98 15.14
N GLY A 8 -7.21 1.03 14.61
CA GLY A 8 -6.83 -0.20 15.30
C GLY A 8 -5.75 -0.02 16.38
N VAL A 9 -5.13 1.16 16.46
CA VAL A 9 -4.16 1.52 17.51
C VAL A 9 -4.58 2.83 18.17
N ASP A 10 -4.89 2.76 19.46
CA ASP A 10 -5.02 3.93 20.30
C ASP A 10 -3.65 4.30 20.89
N TYR A 11 -3.15 5.49 20.55
CA TYR A 11 -1.87 6.02 21.03
C TYR A 11 -2.01 6.79 22.36
N LYS A 12 -3.23 7.00 22.85
CA LYS A 12 -3.53 7.72 24.10
C LYS A 12 -3.90 6.79 25.26
N LYS A 13 -4.14 5.50 25.00
CA LYS A 13 -4.38 4.51 26.06
C LYS A 13 -3.10 4.16 26.85
N GLY A 14 -3.28 3.43 27.95
CA GLY A 14 -2.20 2.88 28.76
C GLY A 14 -1.30 1.88 28.02
N CYS A 15 -0.33 1.31 28.74
CA CYS A 15 0.69 0.44 28.13
C CYS A 15 0.09 -0.84 27.54
N PHE A 16 0.56 -1.22 26.35
CA PHE A 16 0.21 -2.49 25.69
C PHE A 16 1.43 -3.10 25.00
N VAL A 17 1.42 -4.42 24.81
CA VAL A 17 2.54 -5.14 24.19
C VAL A 17 2.80 -4.61 22.77
N GLY A 18 4.02 -4.14 22.52
CA GLY A 18 4.45 -3.59 21.23
C GLY A 18 4.21 -2.09 21.04
N GLN A 19 3.77 -1.37 22.09
CA GLN A 19 3.51 0.07 22.02
C GLN A 19 4.74 0.88 21.58
N GLU A 20 5.94 0.57 22.07
CA GLU A 20 7.16 1.30 21.73
C GLU A 20 7.43 1.26 20.22
N VAL A 21 7.22 0.11 19.60
CA VAL A 21 7.42 -0.08 18.16
C VAL A 21 6.36 0.68 17.38
N ALA A 22 5.08 0.50 17.72
CA ALA A 22 3.97 1.19 17.06
C ALA A 22 4.10 2.72 17.16
N SER A 23 4.48 3.23 18.33
CA SER A 23 4.70 4.66 18.59
C SER A 23 5.88 5.20 17.78
N ARG A 24 7.01 4.47 17.73
CA ARG A 24 8.17 4.84 16.89
C ARG A 24 7.82 4.89 15.41
N MET A 25 7.04 3.93 14.92
CA MET A 25 6.59 3.92 13.52
C MET A 25 5.70 5.13 13.21
N LYS A 26 4.73 5.46 14.08
CA LYS A 26 3.85 6.62 13.89
C LYS A 26 4.63 7.94 13.84
N ARG A 27 5.60 8.13 14.74
CA ARG A 27 6.44 9.34 14.80
C ARG A 27 7.40 9.48 13.62
N ARG A 28 7.87 8.38 13.05
CA ARG A 28 8.73 8.41 11.86
C ARG A 28 7.99 8.88 10.60
N GLY A 29 6.65 8.80 10.56
CA GLY A 29 5.81 9.30 9.47
C GLY A 29 5.90 8.54 8.14
N LYS A 30 6.98 7.79 7.89
CA LYS A 30 7.26 7.16 6.59
C LYS A 30 6.87 5.68 6.56
N ILE A 31 5.59 5.38 6.35
CA ILE A 31 5.13 4.00 6.12
C ILE A 31 5.27 3.68 4.63
N ARG A 32 6.30 2.90 4.30
CA ARG A 32 6.66 2.57 2.91
C ARG A 32 5.85 1.43 2.29
N LYS A 33 5.12 0.66 3.10
CA LYS A 33 4.30 -0.47 2.64
C LYS A 33 2.90 -0.39 3.22
N ARG A 34 1.89 -0.38 2.35
CA ARG A 34 0.47 -0.36 2.72
C ARG A 34 -0.25 -1.57 2.14
N THR A 35 -1.28 -2.03 2.84
CA THR A 35 -2.19 -3.04 2.28
C THR A 35 -3.26 -2.31 1.48
N LEU A 36 -3.31 -2.47 0.17
CA LEU A 36 -4.24 -1.75 -0.70
C LEU A 36 -5.16 -2.73 -1.45
N PRO A 37 -6.42 -2.37 -1.69
CA PRO A 37 -7.29 -3.16 -2.55
C PRO A 37 -6.81 -3.14 -4.00
N VAL A 38 -7.01 -4.27 -4.68
CA VAL A 38 -6.69 -4.48 -6.08
C VAL A 38 -7.93 -5.02 -6.78
N LEU A 39 -8.22 -4.49 -7.96
CA LEU A 39 -9.33 -4.88 -8.81
C LEU A 39 -8.80 -5.31 -10.17
N GLY A 40 -9.23 -6.46 -10.68
CA GLY A 40 -8.82 -6.94 -12.00
C GLY A 40 -9.01 -8.45 -12.21
N GLY A 41 -8.55 -8.91 -13.37
CA GLY A 41 -8.46 -10.32 -13.75
C GLY A 41 -7.14 -10.96 -13.30
N GLY A 42 -7.05 -12.29 -13.44
CA GLY A 42 -5.80 -13.02 -13.24
C GLY A 42 -5.19 -12.96 -11.83
N LEU A 43 -5.94 -12.49 -10.83
CA LEU A 43 -5.43 -12.33 -9.47
C LEU A 43 -5.16 -13.70 -8.84
N ALA A 44 -3.95 -13.91 -8.36
CA ALA A 44 -3.57 -15.08 -7.58
C ALA A 44 -2.80 -14.67 -6.32
N THR A 45 -3.08 -15.31 -5.19
CA THR A 45 -2.35 -15.06 -3.95
C THR A 45 -0.86 -15.36 -4.15
N GLY A 46 0.00 -14.43 -3.74
CA GLY A 46 1.44 -14.50 -3.95
C GLY A 46 1.93 -13.93 -5.29
N ALA A 47 1.03 -13.63 -6.24
CA ALA A 47 1.45 -13.06 -7.51
C ALA A 47 1.99 -11.62 -7.37
N PRO A 48 3.05 -11.27 -8.09
CA PRO A 48 3.64 -9.95 -8.04
C PRO A 48 2.80 -8.94 -8.82
N LEU A 49 2.71 -7.72 -8.30
CA LEU A 49 2.23 -6.55 -9.01
C LEU A 49 3.42 -5.82 -9.62
N LEU A 50 3.36 -5.57 -10.92
CA LEU A 50 4.44 -4.97 -11.70
C LEU A 50 3.98 -3.64 -12.31
N ALA A 51 4.86 -2.63 -12.29
CA ALA A 51 4.74 -1.40 -13.07
C ALA A 51 6.15 -1.00 -13.53
N GLY A 52 6.69 -1.72 -14.51
CA GLY A 52 8.12 -1.71 -14.88
C GLY A 52 9.04 -2.41 -13.86
N THR A 53 8.76 -2.26 -12.57
CA THR A 53 9.38 -3.01 -11.46
C THR A 53 8.30 -3.55 -10.52
N GLU A 54 8.68 -4.42 -9.59
CA GLU A 54 7.75 -4.92 -8.56
C GLU A 54 7.32 -3.81 -7.61
N VAL A 55 6.02 -3.51 -7.62
CA VAL A 55 5.39 -2.51 -6.75
C VAL A 55 4.71 -3.15 -5.55
N GLY A 56 4.39 -4.44 -5.59
CA GLY A 56 3.78 -5.14 -4.46
C GLY A 56 3.50 -6.61 -4.75
N THR A 57 2.83 -7.27 -3.81
CA THR A 57 2.47 -8.69 -3.90
C THR A 57 1.04 -8.89 -3.42
N LEU A 58 0.24 -9.67 -4.14
CA LEU A 58 -1.10 -10.05 -3.70
C LEU A 58 -1.01 -10.94 -2.45
N THR A 59 -1.70 -10.57 -1.38
CA THR A 59 -1.74 -11.30 -0.11
C THR A 59 -3.01 -12.13 0.06
N SER A 60 -4.09 -11.71 -0.59
CA SER A 60 -5.38 -12.40 -0.55
C SER A 60 -6.19 -12.04 -1.79
N VAL A 61 -6.92 -13.01 -2.33
CA VAL A 61 -7.72 -12.83 -3.54
C VAL A 61 -9.11 -13.43 -3.32
N ASP A 62 -10.13 -12.68 -3.75
CA ASP A 62 -11.48 -13.16 -3.98
C ASP A 62 -11.65 -13.38 -5.50
N ALA A 63 -11.39 -14.62 -5.92
CA ALA A 63 -11.36 -14.99 -7.32
C ALA A 63 -12.74 -14.85 -8.00
N GLY A 64 -13.83 -14.92 -7.24
CA GLY A 64 -15.18 -14.80 -7.78
C GLY A 64 -15.56 -13.37 -8.16
N ASN A 65 -14.90 -12.38 -7.56
CA ASN A 65 -15.26 -10.96 -7.72
C ASN A 65 -14.17 -10.11 -8.38
N GLY A 66 -13.05 -10.71 -8.78
CA GLY A 66 -11.92 -9.98 -9.37
C GLY A 66 -11.35 -8.94 -8.40
N ARG A 67 -11.34 -9.25 -7.09
CA ARG A 67 -10.83 -8.37 -6.04
C ARG A 67 -9.73 -9.05 -5.25
N GLY A 68 -8.81 -8.27 -4.72
CA GLY A 68 -7.77 -8.76 -3.84
C GLY A 68 -7.24 -7.67 -2.93
N LEU A 69 -6.35 -8.07 -2.03
CA LEU A 69 -5.51 -7.16 -1.27
C LEU A 69 -4.06 -7.44 -1.64
N ALA A 70 -3.27 -6.39 -1.77
CA ALA A 70 -1.85 -6.48 -1.98
C ALA A 70 -1.08 -5.70 -0.92
N LEU A 71 0.10 -6.19 -0.56
CA LEU A 71 1.08 -5.42 0.17
C LEU A 71 1.90 -4.62 -0.85
N VAL A 72 1.67 -3.32 -0.91
CA VAL A 72 2.19 -2.43 -1.94
C VAL A 72 3.22 -1.48 -1.35
N ARG A 73 4.32 -1.27 -2.07
CA ARG A 73 5.27 -0.19 -1.81
C ARG A 73 4.74 1.12 -2.36
N THR A 74 4.31 2.00 -1.46
CA THR A 74 3.67 3.28 -1.77
C THR A 74 4.57 4.19 -2.60
N ASP A 75 5.86 4.20 -2.32
CA ASP A 75 6.85 5.02 -3.04
C ASP A 75 7.08 4.56 -4.49
N ARG A 76 7.09 3.24 -4.73
CA ARG A 76 7.22 2.69 -6.09
C ARG A 76 5.93 2.87 -6.89
N LEU A 77 4.79 2.68 -6.23
CA LEU A 77 3.49 2.91 -6.84
C LEU A 77 3.35 4.38 -7.27
N GLN A 78 3.69 5.34 -6.39
CA GLN A 78 3.62 6.76 -6.73
C GLN A 78 4.44 7.09 -7.98
N LYS A 79 5.71 6.65 -8.04
CA LYS A 79 6.57 6.84 -9.21
C LYS A 79 5.97 6.26 -10.49
N ALA A 80 5.34 5.09 -10.41
CA ALA A 80 4.67 4.47 -11.54
C ALA A 80 3.47 5.30 -12.00
N LEU A 81 2.66 5.82 -11.07
CA LEU A 81 1.52 6.69 -11.37
C LEU A 81 1.97 8.01 -12.00
N ASP A 82 3.03 8.64 -11.48
CA ASP A 82 3.60 9.88 -12.04
C ASP A 82 4.07 9.67 -13.50
N GLN A 83 4.56 8.47 -13.81
CA GLN A 83 4.98 8.07 -15.15
C GLN A 83 3.85 7.49 -16.02
N SER A 84 2.62 7.44 -15.50
CA SER A 84 1.46 6.81 -16.17
C SER A 84 1.72 5.36 -16.60
N LEU A 85 2.53 4.62 -15.83
CA LEU A 85 2.79 3.20 -16.08
C LEU A 85 1.59 2.35 -15.64
N PRO A 86 1.11 1.42 -16.48
CA PRO A 86 0.07 0.50 -16.07
C PRO A 86 0.59 -0.47 -15.00
N VAL A 87 -0.23 -0.75 -14.00
CA VAL A 87 0.02 -1.82 -13.04
C VAL A 87 -0.54 -3.12 -13.60
N THR A 88 0.27 -4.17 -13.60
CA THR A 88 -0.11 -5.49 -14.14
C THR A 88 0.10 -6.60 -13.12
N CYS A 89 -0.71 -7.64 -13.21
CA CYS A 89 -0.56 -8.91 -12.51
C CYS A 89 -0.56 -10.02 -13.57
N GLU A 90 0.49 -10.86 -13.63
CA GLU A 90 0.63 -11.90 -14.66
C GLU A 90 0.46 -11.37 -16.11
N GLY A 91 0.83 -10.10 -16.35
CA GLY A 91 0.67 -9.42 -17.65
C GLY A 91 -0.72 -8.84 -17.91
N GLU A 92 -1.73 -9.12 -17.09
CA GLU A 92 -3.05 -8.50 -17.17
C GLU A 92 -3.08 -7.16 -16.42
N PRO A 93 -3.71 -6.10 -16.98
CA PRO A 93 -3.83 -4.82 -16.30
C PRO A 93 -4.75 -4.93 -15.08
N VAL A 94 -4.29 -4.37 -13.96
CA VAL A 94 -5.05 -4.31 -12.70
C VAL A 94 -5.09 -2.87 -12.19
N ARG A 95 -6.15 -2.55 -11.46
CA ARG A 95 -6.32 -1.25 -10.80
C ARG A 95 -6.03 -1.42 -9.31
N ILE A 96 -5.17 -0.56 -8.78
CA ILE A 96 -5.06 -0.37 -7.33
C ILE A 96 -6.12 0.65 -6.93
N ASP A 97 -6.99 0.26 -6.02
CA ASP A 97 -7.97 1.18 -5.44
C ASP A 97 -7.26 1.98 -4.34
N LEU A 98 -7.19 3.31 -4.50
CA LEU A 98 -6.51 4.20 -3.57
C LEU A 98 -7.56 4.96 -2.75
N PRO A 99 -7.76 4.61 -1.47
CA PRO A 99 -8.57 5.44 -0.59
C PRO A 99 -7.92 6.82 -0.40
N ASP A 100 -8.74 7.84 -0.12
CA ASP A 100 -8.31 9.24 0.05
C ASP A 100 -7.12 9.39 1.02
N TRP A 101 -7.12 8.64 2.13
CA TRP A 101 -6.03 8.68 3.11
C TRP A 101 -4.70 8.15 2.56
N ALA A 102 -4.74 7.17 1.66
CA ALA A 102 -3.56 6.56 1.05
C ALA A 102 -2.98 7.48 -0.02
N GLU A 103 -3.84 8.09 -0.83
CA GLU A 103 -3.46 9.10 -1.82
C GLU A 103 -2.79 10.30 -1.14
N ALA A 104 -3.42 10.86 -0.10
CA ALA A 104 -2.85 11.97 0.66
C ALA A 104 -1.48 11.63 1.28
N GLU A 105 -1.32 10.42 1.84
CA GLU A 105 -0.04 9.97 2.40
C GLU A 105 1.04 9.80 1.32
N MET A 106 0.68 9.26 0.17
CA MET A 106 1.61 9.08 -0.96
C MET A 106 2.07 10.43 -1.52
N MET A 107 1.16 11.39 -1.69
CA MET A 107 1.49 12.75 -2.12
C MET A 107 2.40 13.46 -1.12
N ALA A 108 2.14 13.33 0.19
CA ALA A 108 2.98 13.92 1.23
C ALA A 108 4.40 13.33 1.21
N LEU A 109 4.54 12.01 1.02
CA LEU A 109 5.85 11.36 0.91
C LEU A 109 6.61 11.72 -0.36
N ALA A 110 5.90 11.96 -1.47
CA ALA A 110 6.50 12.41 -2.72
C ALA A 110 7.08 13.82 -2.60
N ALA A 111 6.36 14.74 -1.95
CA ALA A 111 6.82 16.11 -1.73
C ALA A 111 8.14 16.15 -0.94
N GLU A 112 8.27 15.34 0.12
CA GLU A 112 9.48 15.26 0.94
C GLU A 112 10.68 14.59 0.26
N GLY A 113 10.46 13.80 -0.80
CA GLY A 113 11.52 13.07 -1.50
C GLY A 113 12.27 13.89 -2.56
N THR A 114 11.91 15.16 -2.74
CA THR A 114 12.48 16.08 -3.74
C THR A 114 13.65 16.92 -3.20
N ASP A 115 13.98 16.77 -1.91
CA ASP A 115 15.01 17.54 -1.19
C ASP A 115 16.36 16.80 -1.05
N GLU A 116 16.63 15.77 -1.87
CA GLU A 116 17.91 15.02 -1.88
C GLU A 116 18.65 15.14 -3.22
#